data_AF-A0A139WX44-F1
#
_entry.id   AF-A0A139WX44-F1
#
_cell.length_a   1.000
_cell.length_b   1.000
_cell.length_c   1.000
_cell.angle_alpha   90.00
_cell.angle_beta   90.00
_cell.angle_gamma   90.00
#
_symmetry.space_group_name_H-M   'P 1'
#
loop_
_entity.id
_entity.type
_entity.pdbx_description
1 polymer ?
#
loop_
_entity_poly.entity_id
_entity_poly.type
_entity_poly.pdbx_seq_one_letter_code
_entity_poly.pdbx_strand_id
1 'polypeptide(L)'
;MDLCLNYLLQNRHRSGESILLIFLEVLRDRYPEENALHEELNECIRKAELYLIKKSEPQSKTNEIRQDKHRPTLEETIQGSQLPDFLEIVNLIGSQKKQFCETLMDAFRSEKALEMMLSYELDWKLHQIAGGDNYREIVFNLIDYAEAQGQLIELLEAAKRANPRNSKLRNFYF
;
A
#
# COMPACT_ATOMS: atom_id res chain seq x y z
N MET A 1 2.16 1.58 -14.24
CA MET A 1 2.02 0.16 -13.88
C MET A 1 2.39 -0.04 -12.40
N ASP A 2 2.09 0.97 -11.57
CA ASP A 2 2.82 1.15 -10.31
C ASP A 2 2.01 0.71 -9.08
N LEU A 3 0.69 0.56 -9.22
CA LEU A 3 -0.21 0.21 -8.11
C LEU A 3 0.08 -1.18 -7.52
N CYS A 4 0.39 -2.19 -8.35
CA CYS A 4 0.69 -3.55 -7.85
C CYS A 4 2.02 -3.60 -7.10
N LEU A 5 3.04 -2.91 -7.61
CA LEU A 5 4.36 -2.84 -6.97
C LEU A 5 4.28 -2.04 -5.66
N ASN A 6 3.51 -0.95 -5.65
CA ASN A 6 3.31 -0.12 -4.46
C ASN A 6 2.54 -0.87 -3.37
N TYR A 7 1.49 -1.63 -3.74
CA TYR A 7 0.76 -2.50 -2.81
C TYR A 7 1.64 -3.62 -2.21
N LEU A 8 2.53 -4.21 -3.02
CA LEU A 8 3.49 -5.23 -2.57
C LEU A 8 4.51 -4.66 -1.59
N LEU A 9 4.99 -3.44 -1.84
CA LEU A 9 5.96 -2.75 -0.97
C LEU A 9 5.33 -2.28 0.35
N GLN A 10 4.06 -1.86 0.34
CA GLN A 10 3.34 -1.39 1.53
C GLN A 10 2.98 -2.53 2.51
N ASN A 11 2.76 -3.75 2.00
CA ASN A 11 2.37 -4.89 2.84
C ASN A 11 3.56 -5.72 3.39
N ARG A 12 4.81 -5.27 3.15
CA ARG A 12 6.08 -5.92 3.54
C ARG A 12 6.24 -6.23 5.04
N HIS A 13 5.46 -5.61 5.91
CA HIS A 13 5.59 -5.75 7.37
C HIS A 13 4.56 -6.70 8.01
N ARG A 14 3.49 -7.10 7.32
CA ARG A 14 2.46 -7.97 7.90
C ARG A 14 2.50 -9.41 7.38
N SER A 15 3.17 -9.66 6.27
CA SER A 15 3.17 -10.96 5.63
C SER A 15 4.60 -11.49 5.61
N GLY A 16 4.85 -12.63 6.26
CA GLY A 16 6.15 -13.31 6.16
C GLY A 16 6.55 -13.51 4.70
N GLU A 17 7.85 -13.68 4.45
CA GLU A 17 8.46 -13.82 3.10
C GLU A 17 7.71 -14.82 2.19
N SER A 18 7.02 -15.80 2.77
CA SER A 18 6.16 -16.76 2.10
C SER A 18 4.94 -16.16 1.37
N ILE A 19 4.35 -15.07 1.84
CA ILE A 19 3.12 -14.49 1.25
C ILE A 19 3.44 -13.68 -0.01
N LEU A 20 4.62 -13.06 -0.09
CA LEU A 20 5.08 -12.40 -1.31
C LEU A 20 5.26 -13.41 -2.46
N LEU A 21 5.83 -14.58 -2.18
CA LEU A 21 6.02 -15.64 -3.17
C LEU A 21 4.68 -16.19 -3.70
N ILE A 22 3.72 -16.46 -2.79
CA ILE A 22 2.37 -16.92 -3.18
C ILE A 22 1.67 -15.87 -4.05
N PHE A 23 1.84 -14.59 -3.74
CA PHE A 23 1.21 -13.53 -4.52
C PHE A 23 1.84 -13.37 -5.92
N LEU A 24 3.16 -13.52 -6.04
CA LEU A 24 3.85 -13.51 -7.34
C LEU A 24 3.41 -14.68 -8.22
N GLU A 25 3.16 -15.86 -7.65
CA GLU A 25 2.57 -17.01 -8.36
C GLU A 25 1.15 -16.72 -8.85
N VAL A 26 0.28 -16.16 -8.00
CA VAL A 26 -1.10 -15.80 -8.37
C VAL A 26 -1.14 -14.75 -9.50
N LEU A 27 -0.22 -13.78 -9.48
CA LEU A 27 -0.11 -12.79 -10.56
C LEU A 27 0.36 -13.45 -11.87
N ARG A 28 1.29 -14.40 -11.82
CA ARG A 28 1.75 -15.14 -13.00
C ARG A 28 0.62 -15.95 -13.64
N ASP A 29 -0.24 -16.56 -12.84
CA ASP A 29 -1.41 -17.33 -13.30
C ASP A 29 -2.50 -16.46 -13.93
N ARG A 30 -2.67 -15.22 -13.44
CA ARG A 30 -3.71 -14.30 -13.92
C ARG A 30 -3.33 -13.57 -15.20
N TYR A 31 -2.04 -13.44 -15.51
CA TYR A 31 -1.52 -12.68 -16.64
C TYR A 31 -0.64 -13.59 -17.53
N PRO A 32 -1.25 -14.42 -18.41
CA PRO A 32 -0.53 -15.35 -19.28
C PRO A 32 0.37 -14.63 -20.29
N GLU A 33 1.29 -15.35 -20.94
CA GLU A 33 2.34 -14.78 -21.81
C GLU A 33 1.81 -13.90 -22.95
N GLU A 34 0.58 -14.14 -23.40
CA GLU A 34 -0.07 -13.37 -24.47
C GLU A 34 -0.60 -12.00 -24.00
N ASN A 35 -0.46 -11.66 -22.72
CA ASN A 35 -0.89 -10.39 -22.19
C ASN A 35 0.11 -9.27 -22.53
N ALA A 36 -0.37 -8.15 -23.06
CA ALA A 36 0.44 -6.98 -23.38
C ALA A 36 1.24 -6.43 -22.18
N LEU A 37 0.81 -6.74 -20.94
CA LEU A 37 1.46 -6.32 -19.70
C LEU A 37 2.37 -7.42 -19.11
N HIS A 38 2.50 -8.58 -19.76
CA HIS A 38 3.23 -9.73 -19.25
C HIS A 38 4.72 -9.43 -19.06
N GLU A 39 5.34 -8.75 -20.02
CA GLU A 39 6.76 -8.41 -19.98
C GLU A 39 7.09 -7.41 -18.87
N GLU A 40 6.27 -6.37 -18.71
CA GLU A 40 6.45 -5.38 -17.65
C GLU A 40 6.15 -5.96 -16.25
N LEU A 41 5.18 -6.89 -16.14
CA LEU A 41 4.92 -7.63 -14.90
C LEU A 41 6.11 -8.53 -14.53
N ASN A 42 6.69 -9.24 -15.49
CA ASN A 42 7.87 -10.09 -15.25
C ASN A 42 9.09 -9.27 -14.81
N GLU A 43 9.27 -8.07 -15.38
CA GLU A 43 10.34 -7.17 -14.94
C GLU A 43 10.12 -6.70 -13.48
N CYS A 44 8.87 -6.45 -13.09
CA CYS A 44 8.52 -6.15 -11.69
C CYS A 44 8.81 -7.34 -10.76
N ILE A 45 8.44 -8.56 -11.17
CA ILE A 45 8.72 -9.79 -10.41
C ILE A 45 10.23 -9.97 -10.23
N ARG A 46 11.01 -9.82 -11.29
CA ARG A 46 12.48 -9.95 -11.25
C ARG A 46 13.12 -8.94 -10.29
N LYS A 47 12.66 -7.67 -10.31
CA LYS A 47 13.15 -6.64 -9.39
C LYS A 47 12.84 -6.98 -7.93
N ALA A 48 11.65 -7.51 -7.66
CA ALA A 48 11.27 -7.94 -6.32
C ALA A 48 12.12 -9.14 -5.84
N GLU A 49 12.35 -10.13 -6.70
CA GLU A 49 13.20 -11.28 -6.41
C GLU A 49 14.65 -10.86 -6.11
N LEU A 50 15.24 -10.00 -6.94
CA LEU A 50 16.59 -9.47 -6.73
C LEU A 50 16.72 -8.70 -5.41
N TYR A 51 15.70 -7.92 -5.06
CA TYR A 51 15.67 -7.19 -3.79
C TYR A 51 15.63 -8.15 -2.59
N LEU A 52 14.86 -9.24 -2.67
CA LEU A 52 14.80 -10.27 -1.62
C LEU A 52 16.12 -11.02 -1.47
N ILE A 53 16.79 -11.36 -2.59
CA ILE A 53 18.11 -11.99 -2.59
C ILE A 53 19.16 -11.08 -1.92
N LYS A 54 19.18 -9.79 -2.26
CA LYS A 54 20.12 -8.82 -1.66
C LYS A 54 19.90 -8.64 -0.16
N LYS A 55 18.68 -8.89 0.35
CA LYS A 55 18.33 -8.77 1.76
C LYS A 55 18.69 -10.02 2.57
N SER A 56 18.74 -11.20 1.95
CA SER A 56 19.10 -12.46 2.60
C SER A 56 20.61 -12.70 2.72
N GLU A 57 21.44 -11.84 2.12
CA GLU A 57 22.88 -11.84 2.35
C GLU A 57 23.21 -11.41 3.79
N PRO A 58 23.85 -12.27 4.61
CA PRO A 58 24.29 -11.88 5.94
C PRO A 58 25.40 -10.83 5.82
N GLN A 59 25.19 -9.65 6.41
CA GLN A 59 26.25 -8.65 6.59
C GLN A 59 27.32 -9.19 7.55
N SER A 60 28.22 -10.00 7.01
CA SER A 60 29.44 -10.44 7.68
C SER A 60 30.52 -9.39 7.45
N LYS A 61 30.88 -8.75 8.56
CA LYS A 61 31.98 -7.82 8.75
C LYS A 61 33.24 -8.21 7.97
N THR A 62 33.88 -7.27 7.29
CA THR A 62 35.35 -7.20 7.22
C THR A 62 35.78 -5.74 7.02
N ASN A 63 35.95 -5.03 8.12
CA ASN A 63 36.89 -3.90 8.19
C ASN A 63 38.25 -4.50 8.56
N GLU A 64 39.12 -4.75 7.58
CA GLU A 64 40.56 -4.73 7.80
C GLU A 64 41.23 -3.91 6.69
N ILE A 65 41.81 -2.79 7.12
CA ILE A 65 42.59 -1.86 6.33
C ILE A 65 43.94 -2.51 6.03
N ARG A 66 44.29 -2.71 4.75
CA ARG A 66 45.68 -2.65 4.27
C ARG A 66 45.74 -1.95 2.92
N GLN A 67 46.51 -0.88 2.90
CA GLN A 67 46.83 -0.05 1.74
C GLN A 67 47.60 -0.89 0.71
N ASP A 68 47.17 -0.89 -0.55
CA ASP A 68 48.13 -0.86 -1.65
C ASP A 68 47.50 -0.30 -2.95
N LYS A 69 48.38 0.28 -3.75
CA LYS A 69 48.14 1.26 -4.82
C LYS A 69 47.43 0.71 -6.07
N HIS A 70 46.71 1.64 -6.72
CA HIS A 70 46.43 1.69 -8.16
C HIS A 70 45.36 0.75 -8.74
N ARG A 71 44.10 1.23 -8.76
CA ARG A 71 43.08 0.86 -9.77
C ARG A 71 41.95 1.89 -9.75
N PRO A 72 41.46 2.42 -10.90
CA PRO A 72 40.39 3.40 -10.89
C PRO A 72 39.09 2.72 -10.44
N THR A 73 38.54 3.15 -9.30
CA THR A 73 37.27 2.66 -8.76
C THR A 73 36.10 3.40 -9.41
N LEU A 74 35.12 2.61 -9.84
CA LEU A 74 33.80 2.99 -10.38
C LEU A 74 32.89 3.66 -9.31
N GLU A 75 33.43 4.59 -8.54
CA GLU A 75 32.71 5.34 -7.51
C GLU A 75 32.49 6.81 -7.90
N GLU A 76 32.73 7.17 -9.16
CA GLU A 76 32.22 8.40 -9.77
C GLU A 76 30.85 8.16 -10.40
N THR A 77 29.88 7.63 -9.66
CA THR A 77 28.46 7.70 -10.05
C THR A 77 27.50 7.63 -8.86
N ILE A 78 27.72 8.44 -7.82
CA ILE A 78 26.64 8.82 -6.90
C ILE A 78 26.46 10.34 -6.97
N GLN A 79 26.12 10.80 -8.16
CA GLN A 79 25.43 12.06 -8.39
C GLN A 79 24.12 11.72 -9.10
N GLY A 80 23.00 11.94 -8.41
CA GLY A 80 21.67 11.94 -9.02
C GLY A 80 20.85 10.67 -8.83
N SER A 81 20.46 10.37 -7.59
CA SER A 81 19.16 9.75 -7.36
C SER A 81 18.57 10.28 -6.06
N GLN A 82 17.91 11.44 -6.16
CA GLN A 82 16.77 11.67 -5.29
C GLN A 82 15.87 10.44 -5.46
N LEU A 83 15.87 9.55 -4.47
CA LEU A 83 14.77 8.62 -4.30
C LEU A 83 13.53 9.53 -4.21
N PRO A 84 12.58 9.45 -5.15
CA PRO A 84 11.37 10.22 -5.00
C PRO A 84 10.66 9.63 -3.77
N ASP A 85 10.25 10.55 -2.90
CA ASP A 85 9.43 10.33 -1.72
C ASP A 85 8.07 9.74 -2.14
N PHE A 86 8.06 8.45 -2.48
CA PHE A 86 6.88 7.73 -3.00
C PHE A 86 6.07 7.10 -1.85
N LEU A 87 5.70 7.92 -0.87
CA LEU A 87 4.38 7.77 -0.26
C LEU A 87 3.46 8.62 -1.12
N GLU A 88 3.06 8.09 -2.29
CA GLU A 88 2.03 8.75 -3.10
C GLU A 88 0.79 8.91 -2.22
N ILE A 89 0.52 10.15 -1.85
CA ILE A 89 -0.74 10.58 -1.28
C ILE A 89 -1.79 10.16 -2.30
N VAL A 90 -2.52 9.08 -1.98
CA VAL A 90 -3.64 8.62 -2.81
C VAL A 90 -4.66 9.74 -2.79
N ASN A 91 -4.87 10.40 -3.92
CA ASN A 91 -5.92 11.39 -4.08
C ASN A 91 -7.06 10.78 -4.90
N LEU A 92 -8.27 10.81 -4.36
CA LEU A 92 -9.45 10.24 -5.00
C LEU A 92 -10.06 11.23 -5.97
N ILE A 93 -10.31 10.77 -7.20
CA ILE A 93 -11.22 11.50 -8.08
C ILE A 93 -12.66 11.40 -7.53
N GLY A 94 -13.53 12.34 -7.90
CA GLY A 94 -14.87 12.44 -7.32
C GLY A 94 -15.72 11.17 -7.42
N SER A 95 -15.55 10.38 -8.48
CA SER A 95 -16.23 9.08 -8.63
C SER A 95 -15.74 8.03 -7.64
N GLN A 96 -14.43 7.95 -7.38
CA GLN A 96 -13.83 7.05 -6.39
C GLN A 96 -14.25 7.44 -4.97
N LYS A 97 -14.22 8.74 -4.64
CA LYS A 97 -14.69 9.24 -3.34
C LYS A 97 -16.16 8.89 -3.10
N LYS A 98 -17.01 9.06 -4.13
CA LYS A 98 -18.43 8.65 -4.06
C LYS A 98 -18.58 7.14 -3.83
N GLN A 99 -17.88 6.31 -4.59
CA GLN A 99 -17.93 4.85 -4.42
C GLN A 99 -17.43 4.42 -3.04
N PHE A 100 -16.39 5.07 -2.51
CA PHE A 100 -15.88 4.76 -1.18
C PHE A 100 -16.89 5.14 -0.10
N CYS A 101 -17.52 6.32 -0.22
CA CYS A 101 -18.63 6.72 0.67
C CYS A 101 -19.74 5.67 0.70
N GLU A 102 -20.22 5.27 -0.49
CA GLU A 102 -21.29 4.27 -0.62
C GLU A 102 -20.88 2.91 -0.05
N THR A 103 -19.62 2.52 -0.21
CA THR A 103 -19.07 1.27 0.31
C THR A 103 -18.99 1.28 1.83
N LEU A 104 -18.52 2.38 2.44
CA LEU A 104 -18.49 2.52 3.91
C LEU A 104 -19.91 2.56 4.50
N MET A 105 -20.84 3.28 3.87
CA MET A 105 -22.24 3.32 4.32
C MET A 105 -22.95 1.96 4.21
N ASP A 106 -22.60 1.15 3.20
CA ASP A 106 -23.13 -0.20 3.04
C ASP A 106 -22.61 -1.15 4.13
N ALA A 107 -21.32 -1.06 4.44
CA ALA A 107 -20.64 -1.87 5.44
C ALA A 107 -20.99 -1.48 6.88
N PHE A 108 -21.19 -0.19 7.14
CA PHE A 108 -21.52 0.37 8.44
C PHE A 108 -22.83 1.15 8.28
N ARG A 109 -23.97 0.51 8.54
CA ARG A 109 -25.30 1.06 8.26
C ARG A 109 -25.78 2.11 9.27
N SER A 110 -24.96 2.45 10.26
CA SER A 110 -25.23 3.50 11.23
C SER A 110 -23.95 4.22 11.61
N GLU A 111 -24.09 5.50 11.96
CA GLU A 111 -22.99 6.32 12.47
C GLU A 111 -22.30 5.64 13.67
N LYS A 112 -23.07 5.03 14.57
CA LYS A 112 -22.51 4.34 15.73
C LYS A 112 -21.64 3.13 15.34
N ALA A 113 -22.04 2.38 14.31
CA ALA A 113 -21.24 1.26 13.82
C ALA A 113 -19.92 1.72 13.22
N LEU A 114 -19.93 2.84 12.48
CA LEU A 114 -18.74 3.46 11.94
C LEU A 114 -17.83 3.99 13.05
N GLU A 115 -18.40 4.70 14.05
CA GLU A 115 -17.65 5.21 15.20
C GLU A 115 -16.95 4.09 15.98
N MET A 116 -17.64 2.97 16.23
CA MET A 116 -17.02 1.80 16.87
C MET A 116 -15.87 1.23 16.04
N MET A 117 -16.04 1.11 14.73
CA MET A 117 -14.97 0.61 13.86
C MET A 117 -13.73 1.52 13.94
N LEU A 118 -13.92 2.83 13.83
CA LEU A 118 -12.84 3.81 13.91
C LEU A 118 -12.14 3.79 15.27
N SER A 119 -12.89 3.70 16.36
CA SER A 119 -12.33 3.66 17.70
C SER A 119 -11.55 2.36 17.96
N TYR A 120 -12.04 1.22 17.48
CA TYR A 120 -11.41 -0.08 17.76
C TYR A 120 -10.22 -0.37 16.85
N GLU A 121 -10.28 0.02 15.58
CA GLU A 121 -9.25 -0.31 14.59
C GLU A 121 -8.18 0.78 14.43
N LEU A 122 -8.52 2.04 14.70
CA LEU A 122 -7.66 3.21 14.39
C LEU A 122 -7.46 4.15 15.58
N ASP A 123 -8.14 3.94 16.71
CA ASP A 123 -8.22 4.89 17.84
C ASP A 123 -8.71 6.30 17.43
N TRP A 124 -9.55 6.36 16.39
CA TRP A 124 -10.12 7.62 15.89
C TRP A 124 -11.48 7.90 16.52
N LYS A 125 -11.70 9.17 16.89
CA LYS A 125 -12.97 9.66 17.42
C LYS A 125 -13.75 10.37 16.32
N LEU A 126 -14.77 9.70 15.77
CA LEU A 126 -15.54 10.18 14.61
C LEU A 126 -16.00 11.64 14.77
N HIS A 127 -16.62 11.97 15.90
CA HIS A 127 -17.14 13.31 16.19
C HIS A 127 -16.06 14.42 16.28
N GLN A 128 -14.78 14.06 16.42
CA GLN A 128 -13.68 15.04 16.47
C GLN A 128 -13.10 15.33 15.07
N ILE A 129 -13.24 14.39 14.14
CA ILE A 129 -12.57 14.44 12.84
C ILE A 129 -13.55 14.65 11.67
N ALA A 130 -14.81 14.26 11.84
CA ALA A 130 -15.84 14.38 10.81
C ALA A 130 -17.18 14.76 11.43
N GLY A 131 -17.64 15.97 11.12
CA GLY A 131 -19.01 16.43 11.38
C GLY A 131 -19.89 16.30 10.14
N GLY A 132 -21.15 16.71 10.24
CA GLY A 132 -22.09 16.76 9.11
C GLY A 132 -23.53 16.76 9.61
N ASP A 133 -24.46 17.22 8.76
CA ASP A 133 -25.88 17.29 9.11
C ASP A 133 -26.58 15.93 8.96
N ASN A 134 -25.94 15.00 8.23
CA ASN A 134 -26.45 13.65 8.02
C ASN A 134 -25.32 12.63 7.85
N TYR A 135 -25.68 11.34 7.93
CA TYR A 135 -24.70 10.25 7.90
C TYR A 135 -23.84 10.22 6.62
N ARG A 136 -24.40 10.61 5.47
CA ARG A 136 -23.63 10.66 4.22
C ARG A 136 -22.55 11.73 4.28
N GLU A 137 -22.88 12.91 4.79
CA GLU A 137 -21.91 14.00 4.96
C GLU A 137 -20.82 13.63 5.96
N ILE A 138 -21.17 12.97 7.08
CA ILE A 138 -20.19 12.49 8.05
C ILE A 138 -19.20 11.52 7.39
N VAL A 139 -19.69 10.55 6.61
CA VAL A 139 -18.83 9.59 5.89
C VAL A 139 -17.95 10.29 4.84
N PHE A 140 -18.51 11.26 4.11
CA PHE A 140 -17.76 12.04 3.14
C PHE A 140 -16.62 12.83 3.82
N ASN A 141 -16.93 13.55 4.89
CA ASN A 141 -15.95 14.35 5.63
C ASN A 141 -14.87 13.49 6.30
N LEU A 142 -15.20 12.27 6.72
CA LEU A 142 -14.22 11.28 7.19
C LEU A 142 -13.23 10.89 6.09
N ILE A 143 -13.71 10.68 4.86
CA ILE A 143 -12.86 10.35 3.71
C ILE A 143 -11.97 11.55 3.36
N ASP A 144 -12.52 12.77 3.36
CA ASP A 144 -11.74 14.01 3.15
C ASP A 144 -10.63 14.15 4.20
N TYR A 145 -10.95 13.89 5.47
CA TYR A 145 -9.97 13.90 6.55
C TYR A 145 -8.87 12.85 6.31
N ALA A 146 -9.24 11.60 6.02
CA ALA A 146 -8.28 10.53 5.79
C ALA A 146 -7.39 10.79 4.56
N GLU A 147 -7.94 11.38 3.50
CA GLU A 147 -7.19 11.82 2.32
C GLU A 147 -6.18 12.90 2.67
N ALA A 148 -6.59 13.94 3.40
CA ALA A 148 -5.71 15.02 3.83
C ALA A 148 -4.56 14.55 4.72
N GLN A 149 -4.75 13.46 5.47
CA GLN A 149 -3.70 12.84 6.31
C GLN A 149 -2.89 11.77 5.58
N GLY A 150 -3.22 11.42 4.33
CA GLY A 150 -2.60 10.29 3.62
C GLY A 150 -2.94 8.92 4.21
N GLN A 151 -4.05 8.81 4.96
CA GLN A 151 -4.49 7.63 5.71
C GLN A 151 -5.66 6.89 5.05
N LEU A 152 -5.97 7.15 3.78
CA LEU A 152 -7.05 6.46 3.05
C LEU A 152 -6.88 4.94 3.02
N ILE A 153 -5.65 4.47 2.78
CA ILE A 153 -5.32 3.04 2.77
C ILE A 153 -5.55 2.45 4.16
N GLU A 154 -5.15 3.16 5.21
CA GLU A 154 -5.33 2.72 6.59
C GLU A 154 -6.82 2.59 6.96
N LEU A 155 -7.63 3.59 6.56
CA LEU A 155 -9.09 3.58 6.71
C LEU A 155 -9.74 2.40 5.98
N LEU A 156 -9.35 2.14 4.73
CA LEU A 156 -9.87 1.04 3.93
C LEU A 156 -9.54 -0.32 4.56
N GLU A 157 -8.29 -0.51 4.98
CA GLU A 157 -7.84 -1.78 5.58
C GLU A 157 -8.46 -2.01 6.96
N ALA A 158 -8.66 -0.97 7.77
CA ALA A 158 -9.44 -1.05 9.00
C ALA A 158 -10.89 -1.47 8.73
N ALA A 159 -11.55 -0.85 7.76
CA ALA A 159 -12.91 -1.20 7.38
C ALA A 159 -13.02 -2.67 6.92
N LYS A 160 -12.06 -3.18 6.14
CA LYS A 160 -12.00 -4.59 5.71
C LYS A 160 -11.81 -5.55 6.89
N ARG A 161 -10.95 -5.23 7.85
CA ARG A 161 -10.75 -6.06 9.06
C ARG A 161 -11.99 -6.13 9.93
N ALA A 162 -12.66 -4.99 10.13
CA ALA A 162 -13.87 -4.91 10.95
C ALA A 162 -15.10 -5.57 10.29
N ASN A 163 -15.16 -5.58 8.96
CA ASN A 163 -16.26 -6.21 8.22
C ASN A 163 -15.76 -7.11 7.06
N PRO A 164 -15.13 -8.26 7.39
CA PRO A 164 -14.47 -9.11 6.39
C PRO A 164 -15.45 -9.84 5.47
N ARG A 165 -16.75 -9.82 5.78
CA ARG A 165 -17.80 -10.45 4.98
C ARG A 165 -18.49 -9.48 4.02
N ASN A 166 -18.22 -8.17 4.10
CA ASN A 166 -18.76 -7.22 3.15
C ASN A 166 -18.02 -7.32 1.80
N SER A 167 -18.73 -7.77 0.77
CA SER A 167 -18.15 -8.00 -0.56
C SER A 167 -17.75 -6.70 -1.26
N LYS A 168 -18.47 -5.59 -1.03
CA LYS A 168 -18.12 -4.29 -1.62
C LYS A 168 -16.78 -3.80 -1.08
N LEU A 169 -16.58 -3.85 0.23
CA LEU A 169 -15.29 -3.49 0.86
C LEU A 169 -14.13 -4.35 0.37
N ARG A 170 -14.34 -5.68 0.27
CA ARG A 170 -13.29 -6.60 -0.20
C ARG A 170 -12.85 -6.35 -1.64
N ASN A 171 -13.77 -5.88 -2.47
CA ASN A 171 -13.53 -5.64 -3.89
C ASN A 171 -13.13 -4.17 -4.17
N PHE A 172 -13.10 -3.32 -3.15
CA PHE A 172 -12.75 -1.91 -3.29
C PHE A 172 -11.23 -1.71 -3.21
N TYR A 173 -10.70 -1.00 -4.19
CA TYR A 173 -9.29 -0.60 -4.32
C TYR A 173 -9.24 0.82 -4.90
N PHE A 174 -8.19 1.57 -4.55
CA PHE A 174 -7.95 2.92 -5.05
C PHE A 174 -7.29 2.92 -6.44
#